data_AF-A0A1I7HAN6-F1
#
_entry.id   AF-A0A1I7HAN6-F1
#
_cell.length_a   1.000
_cell.length_b   1.000
_cell.length_c   1.000
_cell.angle_alpha   90.00
_cell.angle_beta   90.00
_cell.angle_gamma   90.00
#
_symmetry.space_group_name_H-M   'P 1'
#
loop_
_entity.id
_entity.type
_entity.pdbx_description
1 polymer ?
#
loop_
_entity_poly.entity_id
_entity_poly.type
_entity_poly.pdbx_seq_one_letter_code
_entity_poly.pdbx_strand_id
1 'polypeptide(L)'
;MMITHQPATLSTAEIQAMIGGVMLLCQHSPLHRRYLVAEWQQRILPSFQFNQFCYYEDKHQRPVAFCNWAFLSDRSRDVILAGEREISLEDWRSGQHIFFPEMIAPFGHARAIACDLRRRVFAAWKGQKACTVRGTLDVQNDHCIRKVQWFSV
;
A
#
# COMPACT_ATOMS: atom_id res chain seq x y z
N MET A 1 -5.28 -20.73 4.44
CA MET A 1 -5.81 -19.51 5.09
C MET A 1 -6.84 -18.91 4.16
N MET A 2 -8.12 -18.88 4.56
CA MET A 2 -9.15 -18.18 3.78
C MET A 2 -9.08 -16.71 4.17
N ILE A 3 -8.77 -15.86 3.19
CA ILE A 3 -8.70 -14.42 3.32
C ILE A 3 -10.03 -13.89 2.80
N THR A 4 -10.83 -13.31 3.68
CA THR A 4 -12.12 -12.70 3.35
C THR A 4 -11.90 -11.22 3.05
N HIS A 5 -12.48 -10.69 1.97
CA HIS A 5 -12.48 -9.26 1.67
C HIS A 5 -13.88 -8.82 1.32
N GLN A 6 -14.38 -7.82 2.04
CA GLN A 6 -15.61 -7.10 1.72
C GLN A 6 -15.23 -5.69 1.24
N PRO A 7 -15.81 -5.18 0.13
CA PRO A 7 -15.80 -3.75 -0.12
C PRO A 7 -16.57 -3.09 1.01
N ALA A 8 -15.86 -2.43 1.92
CA ALA A 8 -16.41 -2.16 3.23
C ALA A 8 -17.00 -0.75 3.28
N THR A 9 -18.31 -0.67 3.51
CA THR A 9 -18.91 0.51 4.12
C THR A 9 -18.46 0.53 5.58
N LEU A 10 -17.24 0.98 5.82
CA LEU A 10 -16.66 1.03 7.16
C LEU A 10 -17.25 2.20 7.94
N SER A 11 -17.61 1.93 9.19
CA SER A 11 -17.83 2.97 10.18
C SER A 11 -16.54 3.69 10.52
N THR A 12 -16.66 4.91 11.07
CA THR A 12 -15.51 5.67 11.58
C THR A 12 -14.69 4.87 12.60
N ALA A 13 -15.36 4.10 13.47
CA ALA A 13 -14.70 3.29 14.49
C ALA A 13 -13.86 2.15 13.87
N GLU A 14 -14.36 1.50 12.82
CA GLU A 14 -13.60 0.47 12.10
C GLU A 14 -12.39 1.07 11.40
N ILE A 15 -12.54 2.21 10.72
CA ILE A 15 -11.41 2.92 10.10
C ILE A 15 -10.35 3.28 11.15
N GLN A 16 -10.76 3.80 12.31
CA GLN A 16 -9.86 4.13 13.41
C GLN A 16 -9.11 2.89 13.93
N ALA A 17 -9.80 1.76 14.11
CA ALA A 17 -9.19 0.50 14.51
C ALA A 17 -8.16 0.02 13.48
N MET A 18 -8.51 0.07 12.20
CA MET A 18 -7.60 -0.30 11.11
C MET A 18 -6.39 0.62 11.01
N ILE A 19 -6.56 1.93 11.19
CA ILE A 19 -5.46 2.89 11.28
C ILE A 19 -4.49 2.50 12.40
N GLY A 20 -5.01 2.16 13.58
CA GLY A 20 -4.20 1.65 14.69
C GLY A 20 -3.45 0.37 14.33
N GLY A 21 -4.11 -0.57 13.63
CA GLY A 21 -3.49 -1.79 13.15
C GLY A 21 -2.39 -1.55 12.11
N VAL A 22 -2.59 -0.63 11.16
CA VAL A 22 -1.57 -0.23 10.18
C VAL A 22 -0.37 0.41 10.89
N MET A 23 -0.59 1.25 11.90
CA MET A 23 0.50 1.80 12.71
C MET A 23 1.29 0.71 13.45
N LEU A 24 0.61 -0.30 14.00
CA LEU A 24 1.29 -1.46 14.60
C LEU A 24 2.15 -2.19 13.57
N LEU A 25 1.65 -2.41 12.35
CA LEU A 25 2.44 -3.00 11.27
C LEU A 25 3.66 -2.15 10.89
N CYS A 26 3.51 -0.82 10.86
CA CYS A 26 4.62 0.10 10.61
C CYS A 26 5.72 -0.04 11.67
N GLN A 27 5.37 -0.15 12.96
CA GLN A 27 6.33 -0.32 14.05
C GLN A 27 7.21 -1.58 13.88
N HIS A 28 6.63 -2.65 13.33
CA HIS A 28 7.36 -3.88 13.03
C HIS A 28 8.11 -3.88 11.70
N SER A 29 8.03 -2.81 10.91
CA SER A 29 8.78 -2.66 9.66
C SER A 29 9.95 -1.68 9.83
N PRO A 30 11.21 -2.11 9.57
CA PRO A 30 12.37 -1.23 9.70
C PRO A 30 12.27 0.08 8.91
N LEU A 31 11.66 0.03 7.72
CA LEU A 31 11.41 1.19 6.86
C LEU A 31 10.27 2.06 7.42
N HIS A 32 9.07 1.50 7.55
CA HIS A 32 7.86 2.30 7.81
C HIS A 32 7.83 2.90 9.22
N ARG A 33 8.55 2.34 10.20
CA ARG A 33 8.70 2.95 11.54
C ARG A 33 9.39 4.32 11.53
N ARG A 34 10.01 4.69 10.39
CA ARG A 34 10.74 5.95 10.21
C ARG A 34 9.92 7.02 9.48
N TYR A 35 8.72 6.69 9.01
CA TYR A 35 7.87 7.65 8.32
C TYR A 35 7.47 8.78 9.26
N LEU A 36 7.48 10.01 8.73
CA LEU A 36 6.79 11.09 9.40
C LEU A 36 5.29 10.84 9.36
N VAL A 37 4.56 11.28 10.39
CA VAL A 37 3.10 11.08 10.46
C VAL A 37 2.40 11.67 9.24
N ALA A 38 2.84 12.84 8.75
CA ALA A 38 2.28 13.46 7.56
C ALA A 38 2.48 12.61 6.29
N GLU A 39 3.68 12.03 6.10
CA GLU A 39 3.98 11.14 4.97
C GLU A 39 3.13 9.87 5.03
N TRP A 40 3.04 9.27 6.22
CA TRP A 40 2.19 8.11 6.46
C TRP A 40 0.73 8.42 6.13
N GLN A 41 0.19 9.56 6.59
CA GLN A 41 -1.18 9.96 6.33
C GLN A 41 -1.45 10.12 4.84
N GLN A 42 -0.55 10.79 4.12
CA GLN A 42 -0.66 11.03 2.68
C GLN A 42 -0.66 9.72 1.87
N ARG A 43 0.13 8.73 2.31
CA ARG A 43 0.27 7.42 1.63
C ARG A 43 -0.81 6.41 1.99
N ILE A 44 -1.46 6.55 3.15
CA ILE A 44 -2.39 5.56 3.71
C ILE A 44 -3.85 6.03 3.71
N LEU A 45 -4.14 7.23 4.23
CA LEU A 45 -5.53 7.62 4.51
C LEU A 45 -6.44 7.69 3.26
N PRO A 46 -5.98 8.21 2.11
CA PRO A 46 -6.83 8.23 0.92
C PRO A 46 -7.29 6.85 0.44
N SER A 47 -6.56 5.78 0.75
CA SER A 47 -6.97 4.43 0.35
C SER A 47 -8.29 4.02 0.98
N PHE A 48 -8.53 4.43 2.24
CA PHE A 48 -9.80 4.18 2.92
C PHE A 48 -10.95 4.93 2.23
N GLN A 49 -10.75 6.20 1.88
CA GLN A 49 -11.73 7.02 1.17
C GLN A 49 -12.13 6.41 -0.17
N PHE A 50 -11.17 5.84 -0.90
CA PHE A 50 -11.42 5.23 -2.20
C PHE A 50 -11.69 3.73 -2.16
N ASN A 51 -11.71 3.11 -0.97
CA ASN A 51 -11.81 1.66 -0.81
C ASN A 51 -10.80 0.89 -1.69
N GLN A 52 -9.56 1.42 -1.77
CA GLN A 52 -8.45 0.91 -2.58
C GLN A 52 -7.34 0.35 -1.69
N PHE A 53 -7.71 -0.55 -0.77
CA PHE A 53 -6.80 -1.21 0.12
C PHE A 53 -7.24 -2.65 0.41
N CYS A 54 -6.32 -3.43 0.95
CA CYS A 54 -6.61 -4.68 1.63
C CYS A 54 -5.87 -4.67 2.96
N TYR A 55 -6.61 -4.99 4.02
CA TYR A 55 -6.09 -5.16 5.37
C TYR A 55 -6.33 -6.60 5.79
N TYR A 56 -5.29 -7.21 6.35
CA TYR A 56 -5.25 -8.63 6.62
C TYR A 56 -5.05 -8.86 8.10
N GLU A 57 -5.87 -9.73 8.67
CA GLU A 57 -5.77 -10.16 10.06
C GLU A 57 -5.55 -11.68 10.13
N ASP A 58 -4.99 -12.12 11.25
CA ASP A 58 -4.97 -13.54 11.59
C ASP A 58 -6.28 -14.00 12.24
N LYS A 59 -6.34 -15.28 12.63
CA LYS A 59 -7.49 -15.89 13.30
C LYS A 59 -7.85 -15.27 14.66
N HIS A 60 -6.97 -14.43 15.21
CA HIS A 60 -7.14 -13.74 16.48
C HIS A 60 -7.38 -12.23 16.28
N GLN A 61 -7.74 -11.80 15.07
CA GLN A 61 -8.00 -10.39 14.72
C GLN A 61 -6.77 -9.49 14.95
N ARG A 62 -5.56 -10.05 14.81
CA ARG A 62 -4.32 -9.28 14.87
C ARG A 62 -3.91 -8.87 13.47
N PRO A 63 -3.52 -7.61 13.21
CA PRO A 63 -3.04 -7.20 11.90
C PRO A 63 -1.79 -8.00 11.52
N VAL A 64 -1.80 -8.53 10.30
CA VAL A 64 -0.64 -9.22 9.73
C VAL A 64 -0.08 -8.51 8.50
N ALA A 65 -0.92 -7.76 7.79
CA ALA A 65 -0.47 -6.93 6.69
C ALA A 65 -1.49 -5.88 6.23
N PHE A 66 -0.98 -4.90 5.50
CA PHE A 66 -1.74 -3.89 4.80
C PHE A 66 -1.14 -3.65 3.41
N CYS A 67 -1.99 -3.45 2.42
CA CYS A 67 -1.59 -3.04 1.08
C CYS A 67 -2.62 -2.07 0.53
N ASN A 68 -2.18 -1.06 -0.22
CA ASN A 68 -3.07 -0.17 -0.94
C ASN A 68 -2.61 0.05 -2.38
N TRP A 69 -3.51 0.63 -3.19
CA TRP A 69 -3.22 0.94 -4.58
C TRP A 69 -3.92 2.22 -5.05
N ALA A 70 -3.38 2.80 -6.12
CA ALA A 70 -3.90 3.94 -6.85
C ALA A 70 -3.96 3.62 -8.34
N PHE A 71 -4.86 4.30 -9.05
CA PHE A 71 -4.93 4.31 -10.51
C PHE A 71 -4.50 5.69 -11.01
N LEU A 72 -3.25 5.78 -11.47
CA LEU A 72 -2.62 7.03 -11.86
C LEU A 72 -2.85 7.37 -13.34
N SER A 73 -2.93 8.65 -13.65
CA SER A 73 -2.73 9.19 -14.99
C SER A 73 -1.27 9.02 -15.44
N ASP A 74 -0.99 9.14 -16.74
CA ASP A 74 0.41 9.15 -17.23
C ASP A 74 1.23 10.26 -16.56
N ARG A 75 0.68 11.47 -16.48
CA ARG A 75 1.35 12.61 -15.84
C ARG A 75 1.66 12.34 -14.38
N SER A 76 0.68 11.89 -13.60
CA SER A 76 0.87 11.61 -12.17
C SER A 76 1.88 10.49 -11.96
N ARG A 77 1.81 9.43 -12.77
CA ARG A 77 2.78 8.32 -12.74
C ARG A 77 4.19 8.83 -12.96
N ASP A 78 4.43 9.58 -14.03
CA ASP A 78 5.79 9.98 -14.41
C ASP A 78 6.43 10.90 -13.35
N VAL A 79 5.67 11.87 -12.85
CA VAL A 79 6.11 12.79 -11.77
C VAL A 79 6.43 12.03 -10.47
N ILE A 80 5.57 11.08 -10.06
CA ILE A 80 5.77 10.29 -8.83
C ILE A 80 6.98 9.36 -8.97
N LEU A 81 7.13 8.70 -10.13
CA LEU A 81 8.23 7.77 -10.37
C LEU A 81 9.58 8.48 -10.57
N ALA A 82 9.57 9.71 -11.08
CA ALA A 82 10.74 10.59 -11.11
C ALA A 82 11.14 11.09 -9.71
N GLY A 83 10.23 10.96 -8.72
CA GLY A 83 10.45 11.40 -7.36
C GLY A 83 10.37 12.91 -7.16
N GLU A 84 9.75 13.62 -8.11
CA GLU A 84 9.54 15.08 -8.03
C GLU A 84 8.58 15.48 -6.91
N ARG A 85 7.60 14.62 -6.62
CA ARG A 85 6.72 14.74 -5.44
C ARG A 85 6.16 13.39 -5.01
N GLU A 86 5.58 13.37 -3.83
CA GLU A 86 4.79 12.25 -3.33
C GLU A 86 3.35 12.27 -3.87
N ILE A 87 2.67 11.12 -3.80
CA ILE A 87 1.28 10.94 -4.27
C ILE A 87 0.32 11.85 -3.47
N SER A 88 -0.52 12.64 -4.14
CA SER A 88 -1.55 13.48 -3.51
C SER A 88 -2.92 12.83 -3.62
N LEU A 89 -3.93 13.35 -2.90
CA LEU A 89 -5.29 12.81 -2.90
C LEU A 89 -5.89 12.69 -4.31
N GLU A 90 -5.64 13.68 -5.18
CA GLU A 90 -6.20 13.75 -6.54
C GLU A 90 -5.64 12.68 -7.48
N ASP A 91 -4.47 12.11 -7.16
CA ASP A 91 -3.81 11.12 -8.00
C ASP A 91 -4.47 9.75 -7.95
N TRP A 92 -5.11 9.40 -6.83
CA TRP A 92 -5.54 8.03 -6.48
C TRP A 92 -6.47 7.36 -7.50
N ARG A 93 -7.23 8.17 -8.24
CA ARG A 93 -8.16 7.74 -9.31
C ARG A 93 -8.01 8.60 -10.57
N SER A 94 -6.80 9.12 -10.81
CA SER A 94 -6.51 10.02 -11.92
C SER A 94 -6.40 9.33 -13.29
N GLY A 95 -6.29 8.00 -13.34
CA GLY A 95 -6.14 7.29 -14.62
C GLY A 95 -6.26 5.77 -14.52
N GLN A 96 -5.38 5.05 -15.21
CA GLN A 96 -5.45 3.58 -15.36
C GLN A 96 -4.19 2.85 -14.89
N HIS A 97 -3.09 3.56 -14.61
CA HIS A 97 -1.83 2.94 -14.23
C HIS A 97 -1.85 2.49 -12.78
N ILE A 98 -1.65 1.19 -12.55
CA ILE A 98 -1.69 0.63 -11.20
C ILE A 98 -0.40 0.98 -10.46
N PHE A 99 -0.53 1.75 -9.40
CA PHE A 99 0.55 2.10 -8.49
C PHE A 99 0.25 1.56 -7.09
N PHE A 100 1.25 0.98 -6.43
CA PHE A 100 1.15 0.51 -5.05
C PHE A 100 1.97 1.43 -4.16
N PRO A 101 1.33 2.40 -3.46
CA PRO A 101 2.02 3.27 -2.51
C PRO A 101 2.67 2.46 -1.39
N GLU A 102 1.92 1.53 -0.78
CA GLU A 102 2.36 0.80 0.41
C GLU A 102 2.07 -0.70 0.32
N MET A 103 3.04 -1.50 0.75
CA MET A 103 2.94 -2.93 1.01
C MET A 103 3.65 -3.22 2.34
N ILE A 104 2.86 -3.31 3.41
CA ILE A 104 3.35 -3.45 4.79
C ILE A 104 3.00 -4.86 5.25
N ALA A 105 3.99 -5.77 5.24
CA ALA A 105 3.83 -7.16 5.65
C ALA A 105 5.04 -7.63 6.48
N PRO A 106 5.23 -7.07 7.69
CA PRO A 106 6.46 -7.22 8.47
C PRO A 106 6.72 -8.66 8.94
N PHE A 107 5.70 -9.52 8.96
CA PHE A 107 5.79 -10.89 9.45
C PHE A 107 5.99 -11.94 8.33
N GLY A 108 6.41 -11.50 7.13
CA GLY A 108 6.76 -12.41 6.03
C GLY A 108 5.60 -12.82 5.11
N HIS A 109 4.44 -12.18 5.21
CA HIS A 109 3.25 -12.53 4.43
C HIS A 109 3.18 -11.93 3.02
N ALA A 110 4.16 -11.12 2.61
CA ALA A 110 4.14 -10.35 1.36
C ALA A 110 3.80 -11.20 0.12
N ARG A 111 4.37 -12.40 -0.01
CA ARG A 111 4.09 -13.30 -1.14
C ARG A 111 2.64 -13.79 -1.18
N ALA A 112 2.10 -14.18 -0.03
CA ALA A 112 0.72 -14.67 0.07
C ALA A 112 -0.28 -13.56 -0.29
N ILE A 113 -0.04 -12.34 0.18
CA ILE A 113 -0.84 -11.15 -0.13
C ILE A 113 -0.76 -10.82 -1.61
N ALA A 114 0.43 -10.83 -2.20
CA ALA A 114 0.60 -10.57 -3.62
C ALA A 114 -0.13 -11.63 -4.49
N CYS A 115 -0.21 -12.89 -4.05
CA CYS A 115 -1.02 -13.90 -4.73
C CYS A 115 -2.53 -13.63 -4.57
N ASP A 116 -2.98 -13.26 -3.37
CA ASP A 116 -4.38 -12.95 -3.10
C ASP A 116 -4.88 -11.73 -3.90
N LEU A 117 -4.11 -10.64 -3.90
CA LEU A 117 -4.42 -9.42 -4.64
C LEU A 117 -4.61 -9.69 -6.14
N ARG A 118 -3.69 -10.45 -6.76
CA ARG A 118 -3.80 -10.81 -8.19
C ARG A 118 -5.06 -11.60 -8.50
N ARG A 119 -5.44 -12.54 -7.63
CA ARG A 119 -6.57 -13.43 -7.84
C ARG A 119 -7.91 -12.75 -7.59
N ARG A 120 -7.99 -11.84 -6.61
CA ARG A 120 -9.27 -11.33 -6.10
C ARG A 120 -9.53 -9.88 -6.48
N VAL A 121 -8.51 -9.02 -6.35
CA VAL A 121 -8.64 -7.58 -6.62
C VAL A 121 -8.32 -7.28 -8.08
N PHE A 122 -7.20 -7.79 -8.57
CA PHE A 122 -6.65 -7.44 -9.88
C PHE A 122 -6.94 -8.48 -10.97
N ALA A 123 -7.90 -9.39 -10.75
CA ALA A 123 -8.23 -10.43 -11.73
C ALA A 123 -8.66 -9.84 -13.09
N ALA A 124 -9.40 -8.73 -13.08
CA ALA A 124 -9.81 -8.02 -14.29
C ALA A 124 -8.66 -7.24 -14.97
N TRP A 125 -7.54 -7.03 -14.28
CA TRP A 125 -6.35 -6.33 -14.77
C TRP A 125 -5.18 -7.30 -15.02
N LYS A 126 -5.44 -8.61 -15.07
CA LYS A 126 -4.41 -9.63 -15.26
C LYS A 126 -3.54 -9.33 -16.49
N GLY A 127 -2.22 -9.31 -16.30
CA GLY A 127 -1.22 -9.00 -17.31
C GLY A 127 -0.84 -7.52 -17.40
N GLN A 128 -1.58 -6.61 -16.76
CA GLN A 128 -1.23 -5.18 -16.76
C GLN A 128 0.02 -4.92 -15.93
N LYS A 129 0.79 -3.90 -16.34
CA LYS A 129 1.96 -3.45 -15.58
C LYS A 129 1.50 -2.62 -14.40
N ALA A 130 2.06 -2.95 -13.25
CA ALA A 130 1.96 -2.15 -12.03
C ALA A 130 3.36 -1.74 -11.55
N CYS A 131 3.39 -0.72 -10.72
CA CYS A 131 4.64 -0.21 -10.15
C CYS A 131 4.51 0.17 -8.68
N THR A 132 5.66 0.27 -8.03
CA THR A 132 5.82 0.82 -6.69
C THR A 132 7.17 1.53 -6.60
N VAL A 133 7.28 2.52 -5.71
CA VAL A 133 8.57 3.11 -5.33
C VAL A 133 8.99 2.46 -4.02
N ARG A 134 9.93 1.52 -4.09
CA ARG A 134 10.41 0.79 -2.91
C ARG A 134 11.52 1.58 -2.23
N GLY A 135 11.31 1.91 -0.96
CA GLY A 135 12.36 2.35 -0.06
C GLY A 135 13.20 1.15 0.41
N THR A 136 14.52 1.26 0.34
CA THR A 136 15.46 0.36 1.01
C THR A 136 16.31 1.19 1.93
N LEU A 137 16.38 0.82 3.20
CA LEU A 137 17.26 1.49 4.15
C LEU A 137 18.70 1.07 3.87
N ASP A 138 19.55 2.05 3.61
CA ASP A 138 20.99 1.90 3.69
C ASP A 138 21.40 1.97 5.16
N VAL A 139 21.78 0.82 5.71
CA VAL A 139 22.13 0.67 7.13
C VAL A 139 23.43 1.40 7.47
N GLN A 140 24.28 1.70 6.48
CA GLN A 140 25.57 2.36 6.69
C GLN A 140 25.44 3.88 6.74
N ASN A 141 24.57 4.46 5.90
CA ASN A 141 24.47 5.91 5.71
C ASN A 141 23.17 6.52 6.25
N ASP A 142 22.33 5.71 6.90
CA ASP A 142 21.03 6.11 7.44
C ASP A 142 20.06 6.74 6.40
N HIS A 143 20.30 6.43 5.12
CA HIS A 143 19.55 6.98 3.99
C HIS A 143 18.52 5.98 3.46
N CYS A 144 17.38 6.49 2.98
CA CYS A 144 16.40 5.70 2.25
C CYS A 144 16.68 5.76 0.75
N ILE A 145 17.08 4.64 0.17
CA ILE A 145 17.27 4.50 -1.28
C ILE A 145 15.92 4.15 -1.90
N ARG A 146 15.41 5.04 -2.77
CA ARG A 146 14.16 4.83 -3.52
C ARG A 146 14.47 4.17 -4.86
N LYS A 147 13.80 3.06 -5.15
CA LYS A 147 13.91 2.37 -6.43
C LYS A 147 12.53 2.05 -6.99
N VAL A 148 12.29 2.45 -8.24
CA VAL A 148 11.08 2.04 -8.97
C VAL A 148 11.16 0.54 -9.26
N GLN A 149 10.12 -0.18 -8.91
CA GLN A 149 9.98 -1.60 -9.24
C GLN A 149 8.70 -1.81 -10.05
N TRP A 150 8.86 -2.46 -11.19
CA TRP A 150 7.77 -2.85 -12.08
C TRP A 150 7.47 -4.34 -11.94
N PHE A 151 6.19 -4.69 -12.06
CA PHE A 151 5.73 -6.07 -12.07
C PHE A 151 4.39 -6.19 -12.79
N SER A 152 4.01 -7.42 -13.14
CA SER A 152 2.67 -7.71 -13.65
C SER A 152 1.75 -8.15 -12.52
N VAL A 153 0.50 -7.68 -12.57
CA VAL A 153 -0.61 -8.17 -11.75
C VAL A 153 -1.37 -9.29 -12.45
#